data_AF-A0A3Q9G8Q7-F1
#
_entry.id   AF-A0A3Q9G8Q7-F1
#
_cell.length_a   1.000
_cell.length_b   1.000
_cell.length_c   1.000
_cell.angle_alpha   90.00
_cell.angle_beta   90.00
_cell.angle_gamma   90.00
#
_symmetry.space_group_name_H-M   'P 1'
#
loop_
_entity.id
_entity.type
_entity.pdbx_description
1 polymer ?
#
loop_
_entity_poly.entity_id
_entity_poly.type
_entity_poly.pdbx_seq_one_letter_code
_entity_poly.pdbx_strand_id
1 'polypeptide(L)' 'MKKIALVLLSMLLVSACAPEIGSEDWCAQLKEKPKADWTVTEAKDYTKHCIF' A
#
# COMPACT_ATOMS: atom_id res chain seq x y z
N MET A 1 15.74 11.48 24.87
CA MET A 1 16.36 11.60 23.53
C MET A 1 16.56 10.25 22.83
N LYS A 2 17.25 9.25 23.42
CA LYS A 2 17.49 7.93 22.79
C LYS A 2 16.21 7.16 22.40
N LYS A 3 15.16 7.24 23.22
CA LYS A 3 13.87 6.54 22.99
C LYS A 3 13.06 7.14 21.84
N ILE A 4 13.15 8.46 21.63
CA ILE A 4 12.42 9.16 20.56
C ILE A 4 13.01 8.80 19.20
N ALA A 5 14.35 8.72 19.11
CA ALA A 5 15.04 8.26 17.90
C ALA A 5 14.65 6.82 17.50
N LEU A 6 14.43 5.94 18.49
CA LEU A 6 14.02 4.55 18.25
C LEU A 6 12.59 4.45 17.67
N VAL A 7 11.67 5.28 18.17
CA VAL A 7 10.26 5.30 17.69
C VAL A 7 10.16 5.86 16.27
N LEU A 8 10.91 6.92 15.96
CA LEU A 8 10.96 7.48 14.61
C LEU A 8 11.52 6.48 13.59
N LEU A 9 12.55 5.72 13.97
CA LEU A 9 13.16 4.70 13.10
C LEU A 9 12.20 3.53 12.84
N SER A 10 11.37 3.14 13.83
CA SER A 10 10.38 2.06 13.65
C SER A 10 9.25 2.41 12.67
N MET A 11 8.84 3.68 12.57
CA MET A 11 7.77 4.09 11.64
C MET A 11 8.20 4.04 10.17
N LEU A 12 9.50 4.25 9.90
CA LEU A 12 10.06 4.17 8.54
C LEU A 12 10.14 2.74 7.99
N LEU A 13 10.16 1.72 8.87
CA LEU A 13 10.21 0.32 8.45
C LEU A 13 8.83 -0.22 8.02
N VAL A 14 7.74 0.44 8.40
CA VAL A 14 6.37 0.00 8.06
C VAL A 14 6.00 0.29 6.60
N SER A 15 6.61 1.29 5.96
CA SER A 15 6.32 1.60 4.54
C SER A 15 6.88 0.56 3.56
N ALA A 16 7.77 -0.34 4.00
CA ALA A 16 8.30 -1.42 3.18
C ALA A 16 7.43 -2.68 3.18
N CYS A 17 6.32 -2.70 3.94
CA CYS A 17 5.42 -3.85 4.03
C CYS A 17 4.21 -3.75 3.08
N ALA A 18 4.15 -2.71 2.24
CA ALA A 18 3.10 -2.61 1.23
C ALA A 18 3.43 -3.55 0.05
N PRO A 19 2.47 -4.36 -0.41
CA PRO A 19 2.66 -5.22 -1.58
C PRO A 19 2.93 -4.37 -2.82
N GLU A 20 3.69 -4.93 -3.77
CA GLU A 20 4.09 -4.23 -4.98
C GLU A 20 2.86 -3.93 -5.86
N ILE A 21 2.78 -2.72 -6.43
CA ILE A 21 1.63 -2.28 -7.23
C ILE A 21 1.44 -3.23 -8.42
N GLY A 22 0.24 -3.80 -8.52
CA GLY A 22 -0.11 -4.74 -9.59
C GLY A 22 0.23 -6.20 -9.32
N SER A 23 0.83 -6.54 -8.17
CA SER A 23 1.00 -7.92 -7.72
C SER A 23 -0.34 -8.52 -7.28
N GLU A 24 -0.47 -9.85 -7.31
CA GLU A 24 -1.71 -10.54 -6.90
C GLU A 24 -2.15 -10.14 -5.49
N ASP A 25 -1.21 -10.04 -4.56
CA ASP A 25 -1.46 -9.62 -3.18
C ASP A 25 -1.96 -8.17 -3.09
N TRP A 26 -1.40 -7.27 -3.90
CA TRP A 26 -1.85 -5.87 -3.97
C TRP A 26 -3.24 -5.77 -4.60
N CYS A 27 -3.51 -6.51 -5.68
CA CYS A 27 -4.83 -6.56 -6.29
C CYS A 27 -5.89 -7.09 -5.31
N ALA A 28 -5.57 -8.15 -4.55
CA ALA A 28 -6.47 -8.70 -3.54
C ALA A 28 -6.77 -7.67 -2.44
N GLN A 29 -5.72 -7.08 -1.86
CA GLN A 29 -5.87 -6.06 -0.80
C GLN A 29 -6.63 -4.82 -1.28
N LEU A 30 -6.35 -4.33 -2.49
CA LEU A 30 -7.05 -3.17 -3.04
C LEU A 30 -8.52 -3.48 -3.37
N LYS A 31 -8.82 -4.70 -3.79
CA LYS A 31 -10.20 -5.15 -4.04
C LYS A 31 -11.04 -5.22 -2.77
N GLU A 32 -10.43 -5.56 -1.63
CA GLU A 32 -11.07 -5.52 -0.31
C GLU A 32 -11.23 -4.09 0.23
N LYS A 33 -10.33 -3.17 -0.15
CA LYS A 33 -10.40 -1.76 0.22
C LYS A 33 -11.66 -1.08 -0.38
N PRO A 34 -12.42 -0.28 0.40
CA PRO A 34 -13.58 0.45 -0.13
C PRO A 34 -13.19 1.36 -1.31
N LYS A 35 -13.97 1.32 -2.39
CA LYS A 35 -13.69 2.11 -3.61
C LYS A 35 -13.63 3.62 -3.38
N ALA A 36 -14.30 4.12 -2.34
CA ALA A 36 -14.26 5.54 -1.97
C ALA A 36 -12.88 5.98 -1.42
N ASP A 37 -12.12 5.04 -0.85
CA ASP A 37 -10.77 5.28 -0.31
C ASP A 37 -9.68 5.06 -1.37
N TRP A 38 -10.05 4.70 -2.60
CA TRP A 38 -9.10 4.51 -3.68
C TRP A 38 -8.57 5.86 -4.13
N THR A 39 -7.25 5.95 -4.25
CA THR A 39 -6.62 7.06 -4.95
C THR A 39 -6.81 6.91 -6.46
N VAL A 40 -6.72 8.02 -7.18
CA VAL A 40 -6.81 8.03 -8.65
C VAL A 40 -5.74 7.13 -9.27
N THR A 41 -4.56 7.08 -8.67
CA THR A 41 -3.43 6.24 -9.10
C THR A 41 -3.73 4.76 -8.87
N GLU A 42 -4.19 4.38 -7.67
CA GLU A 42 -4.60 3.00 -7.36
C GLU A 42 -5.67 2.49 -8.32
N ALA A 43 -6.70 3.29 -8.63
CA ALA A 43 -7.74 2.91 -9.57
C ALA A 43 -7.20 2.66 -10.99
N LYS A 44 -6.30 3.53 -11.45
CA LYS A 44 -5.64 3.42 -12.75
C LYS A 44 -4.73 2.20 -12.82
N ASP A 45 -3.96 1.93 -11.78
CA ASP A 45 -3.04 0.80 -11.77
C ASP A 45 -3.79 -0.52 -11.59
N TYR A 46 -4.86 -0.55 -10.79
CA TYR A 46 -5.71 -1.73 -10.66
C TYR A 46 -6.36 -2.12 -12.00
N THR A 47 -6.88 -1.14 -12.75
CA THR A 47 -7.45 -1.41 -14.08
C THR A 47 -6.41 -1.90 -15.10
N LYS A 48 -5.14 -1.52 -14.94
CA LYS A 48 -4.04 -1.94 -15.82
C LYS A 48 -3.42 -3.27 -15.43
N HIS A 49 -3.42 -3.62 -14.16
CA HIS A 49 -2.62 -4.73 -13.61
C HIS A 49 -3.47 -5.84 -12.98
N CYS A 50 -4.76 -5.61 -12.71
CA CYS A 50 -5.59 -6.54 -11.96
C CYS A 50 -6.89 -6.94 -12.69
N ILE A 51 -7.21 -6.32 -13.83
CA ILE A 51 -8.43 -6.59 -14.64
C ILE A 51 -8.06 -7.22 -16.00
N PHE A 52 -7.08 -8.11 -15.99
CA PHE A 52 -6.73 -8.91 -17.15
C PHE A 52 -7.72 -10.06 -17.38
#